data_AF-A0A7J4KGK7-F1
#
_entry.id   AF-A0A7J4KGK7-F1
#
_cell.length_a   1.000
_cell.length_b   1.000
_cell.length_c   1.000
_cell.angle_alpha   90.00
_cell.angle_beta   90.00
_cell.angle_gamma   90.00
#
_symmetry.space_group_name_H-M   'P 1'
#
loop_
_entity.id
_entity.type
_entity.pdbx_description
1 polymer ?
#
loop_
_entity_poly.entity_id
_entity_poly.type
_entity_poly.pdbx_seq_one_letter_code
_entity_poly.pdbx_strand_id
1 'polypeptide(L)'
;MLSGVTRKGQFEWEVPVGYVPGMRVPGRFFLSDQLAETLEEGAVMQLANVATLPGIVKHALAMPDIHWGYGFPIGGVAAFSRDDGIISPGGVGFDINCGVRLLSTPLTEKDLSRKQELIERLFTAVPTGVGAKSTLRLSQKELLVMLSQGARWAVDQGFGHQGDLTHCEEQGAMDGAVPAAVSDKARQRGMPQSGTLGAGNHFLEIQVVR
;
A
#
# COMPACT_ATOMS: atom_id res chain seq x y z
N MET A 1 20.07 -20.98 -2.62
CA MET A 1 19.68 -20.74 -1.21
C MET A 1 20.69 -19.82 -0.57
N LEU A 2 20.23 -18.75 0.06
CA LEU A 2 21.09 -17.77 0.74
C LEU A 2 21.79 -18.42 1.94
N SER A 3 23.10 -18.23 2.04
CA SER A 3 23.88 -18.71 3.18
C SER A 3 23.31 -18.15 4.48
N GLY A 4 23.20 -18.97 5.52
CA GLY A 4 22.73 -18.54 6.85
C GLY A 4 21.21 -18.45 7.05
N VAL A 5 20.40 -18.75 6.02
CA VAL A 5 18.93 -18.87 6.16
C VAL A 5 18.54 -20.32 6.39
N THR A 6 17.55 -20.55 7.26
CA THR A 6 17.06 -21.90 7.59
C THR A 6 15.61 -22.10 7.17
N ARG A 7 15.26 -23.30 6.68
CA ARG A 7 13.88 -23.65 6.37
C ARG A 7 13.18 -24.15 7.63
N LYS A 8 12.00 -23.59 7.93
CA LYS A 8 11.19 -23.95 9.11
C LYS A 8 9.93 -24.74 8.75
N GLY A 9 9.45 -24.59 7.53
CA GLY A 9 8.25 -25.26 7.02
C GLY A 9 8.24 -25.34 5.49
N GLN A 10 7.15 -25.85 4.92
CA GLN A 10 7.04 -26.02 3.47
C GLN A 10 7.22 -24.71 2.69
N PHE A 11 6.69 -23.61 3.23
CA PHE A 11 6.79 -22.29 2.62
C PHE A 11 7.45 -21.28 3.54
N GLU A 12 8.13 -21.72 4.60
CA GLU A 12 8.57 -20.84 5.69
C GLU A 12 10.07 -20.92 5.87
N TRP A 13 10.69 -19.75 5.86
CA TRP A 13 12.13 -19.56 5.96
C TRP A 13 12.44 -18.54 7.06
N GLU A 14 13.57 -18.73 7.74
CA GLU A 14 13.96 -17.94 8.90
C GLU A 14 15.39 -17.44 8.74
N VAL A 15 15.54 -16.13 8.93
CA VAL A 15 16.81 -15.42 9.07
C VAL A 15 17.12 -15.39 10.57
N PRO A 16 18.10 -16.17 11.05
CA PRO A 16 18.36 -16.30 12.47
C PRO A 16 18.89 -14.99 13.08
N VAL A 17 18.64 -14.81 14.37
CA VAL A 17 19.25 -13.70 15.13
C VAL A 17 20.77 -13.80 15.02
N GLY A 18 21.41 -12.68 14.69
CA GLY A 18 22.85 -12.60 14.45
C GLY A 18 23.25 -12.69 12.98
N TYR A 19 22.30 -12.88 12.05
CA TYR A 19 22.56 -12.75 10.62
C TYR A 19 23.15 -11.39 10.25
N VAL A 20 22.64 -10.33 10.88
CA VAL A 20 23.32 -9.03 10.98
C VAL A 20 23.54 -8.65 12.45
N PRO A 21 24.58 -7.87 12.79
CA PRO A 21 24.79 -7.41 14.15
C PRO A 21 23.60 -6.60 14.67
N GLY A 22 23.20 -6.87 15.93
CA GLY A 22 22.16 -6.09 16.61
C GLY A 22 20.72 -6.53 16.33
N MET A 23 20.49 -7.64 15.62
CA MET A 23 19.15 -8.23 15.52
C MET A 23 18.59 -8.52 16.91
N ARG A 24 17.35 -8.09 17.13
CA ARG A 24 16.60 -8.28 18.39
C ARG A 24 15.63 -9.45 18.31
N VAL A 25 15.16 -9.74 17.11
CA VAL A 25 14.25 -10.83 16.76
C VAL A 25 14.73 -11.52 15.47
N PRO A 26 14.33 -12.75 15.17
CA PRO A 26 14.60 -13.36 13.87
C PRO A 26 13.78 -12.67 12.75
N GLY A 27 14.28 -12.75 11.52
CA GLY A 27 13.50 -12.47 10.33
C GLY A 27 12.78 -13.73 9.85
N ARG A 28 11.58 -13.60 9.28
CA ARG A 28 10.83 -14.73 8.71
C ARG A 28 10.15 -14.32 7.42
N PHE A 29 10.28 -15.15 6.39
CA PHE A 29 9.68 -14.90 5.10
C PHE A 29 9.05 -16.15 4.52
N PHE A 30 8.10 -15.96 3.61
CA PHE A 30 7.26 -17.06 3.12
C PHE A 30 7.42 -17.25 1.62
N LEU A 31 8.06 -18.33 1.16
CA LEU A 31 8.27 -18.59 -0.27
C LEU A 31 8.14 -20.08 -0.57
N SER A 32 7.55 -20.39 -1.71
CA SER A 32 7.76 -21.70 -2.36
C SER A 32 9.20 -21.83 -2.82
N ASP A 33 9.63 -23.06 -3.09
CA ASP A 33 10.98 -23.29 -3.60
C ASP A 33 11.20 -22.56 -4.93
N GLN A 34 10.17 -22.45 -5.77
CA GLN A 34 10.22 -21.69 -7.03
C GLN A 34 10.39 -20.18 -6.80
N LEU A 35 9.63 -19.58 -5.87
CA LEU A 35 9.78 -18.15 -5.58
C LEU A 35 11.10 -17.85 -4.85
N ALA A 36 11.63 -18.82 -4.10
CA ALA A 36 12.93 -18.68 -3.45
C ALA A 36 14.10 -18.56 -4.45
N GLU A 37 13.92 -18.98 -5.71
CA GLU A 37 14.92 -18.79 -6.78
C GLU A 37 15.05 -17.32 -7.22
N THR A 38 13.98 -16.53 -7.07
CA THR A 38 13.97 -15.10 -7.43
C THR A 38 14.29 -14.19 -6.25
N LEU A 39 14.58 -14.76 -5.07
CA LEU A 39 14.81 -14.00 -3.86
C LEU A 39 16.11 -13.20 -3.94
N GLU A 40 15.99 -11.88 -3.81
CA GLU A 40 17.13 -10.97 -3.77
C GLU A 40 17.79 -10.97 -2.38
N GLU A 41 19.10 -11.18 -2.33
CA GLU A 41 19.88 -11.10 -1.08
C GLU A 41 19.71 -9.74 -0.37
N GLY A 42 19.63 -8.66 -1.16
CA GLY A 42 19.40 -7.31 -0.63
C GLY A 42 18.09 -7.17 0.13
N ALA A 43 17.02 -7.84 -0.30
CA ALA A 43 15.73 -7.81 0.38
C ALA A 43 15.79 -8.57 1.73
N VAL A 44 16.52 -9.69 1.78
CA VAL A 44 16.76 -10.44 3.02
C VAL A 44 17.63 -9.64 3.99
N MET A 45 18.64 -8.94 3.51
CA MET A 45 19.43 -8.00 4.31
C MET A 45 18.57 -6.87 4.88
N GLN A 46 17.65 -6.31 4.10
CA GLN A 46 16.70 -5.32 4.59
C GLN A 46 15.79 -5.90 5.68
N LEU A 47 15.26 -7.11 5.50
CA LEU A 47 14.48 -7.79 6.53
C LEU A 47 15.28 -7.99 7.83
N ALA A 48 16.55 -8.41 7.71
CA ALA A 48 17.44 -8.57 8.85
C ALA A 48 17.73 -7.23 9.55
N ASN A 49 17.92 -6.15 8.78
CA ASN A 49 18.09 -4.80 9.34
C ASN A 49 16.84 -4.32 10.08
N VAL A 50 15.64 -4.58 9.55
CA VAL A 50 14.37 -4.28 10.24
C VAL A 50 14.33 -4.98 11.60
N ALA A 51 14.82 -6.22 11.66
CA ALA A 51 14.87 -6.98 12.90
C ALA A 51 15.81 -6.41 13.98
N THR A 52 16.62 -5.40 13.68
CA THR A 52 17.48 -4.68 14.64
C THR A 52 16.75 -3.53 15.36
N LEU A 53 15.60 -3.11 14.85
CA LEU A 53 14.94 -1.88 15.26
C LEU A 53 14.35 -1.98 16.68
N PRO A 54 14.48 -0.93 17.52
CA PRO A 54 13.99 -0.95 18.90
C PRO A 54 12.49 -1.27 18.99
N GLY A 55 12.12 -2.05 20.02
CA GLY A 55 10.73 -2.43 20.29
C GLY A 55 10.07 -3.35 19.25
N ILE A 56 10.82 -3.89 18.27
CA ILE A 56 10.24 -4.86 17.31
C ILE A 56 9.73 -6.12 18.02
N VAL A 57 8.55 -6.59 17.61
CA VAL A 57 7.82 -7.66 18.28
C VAL A 57 7.93 -8.97 17.50
N LYS A 58 8.42 -10.02 18.16
CA LYS A 58 8.48 -11.43 17.72
C LYS A 58 9.36 -11.70 16.49
N HIS A 59 9.06 -11.09 15.34
CA HIS A 59 9.75 -11.32 14.07
C HIS A 59 9.69 -10.05 13.20
N ALA A 60 10.71 -9.83 12.37
CA ALA A 60 10.53 -9.06 11.13
C ALA A 60 9.98 -10.02 10.07
N LEU A 61 8.82 -9.73 9.49
CA LEU A 61 8.14 -10.60 8.53
C LEU A 61 8.30 -10.08 7.10
N ALA A 62 8.29 -10.98 6.13
CA ALA A 62 8.12 -10.61 4.73
C ALA A 62 7.20 -11.61 4.00
N MET A 63 6.34 -11.06 3.15
CA MET A 63 5.37 -11.78 2.35
C MET A 63 6.01 -12.43 1.11
N PRO A 64 5.29 -13.31 0.39
CA PRO A 64 5.86 -14.04 -0.75
C PRO A 64 6.30 -13.21 -1.95
N ASP A 65 5.89 -11.94 -1.99
CA ASP A 65 6.28 -10.94 -2.98
C ASP A 65 7.46 -10.06 -2.51
N ILE A 66 8.23 -10.51 -1.51
CA ILE A 66 9.39 -9.80 -0.99
C ILE A 66 10.37 -9.42 -2.10
N HIS A 67 10.72 -8.14 -2.17
CA HIS A 67 11.77 -7.63 -3.03
C HIS A 67 12.39 -6.36 -2.46
N TRP A 68 13.46 -5.89 -3.10
CA TRP A 68 14.22 -4.75 -2.61
C TRP A 68 13.37 -3.47 -2.52
N GLY A 69 13.42 -2.82 -1.36
CA GLY A 69 12.67 -1.59 -1.05
C GLY A 69 13.56 -0.46 -0.54
N TYR A 70 12.94 0.52 0.15
CA TYR A 70 13.65 1.65 0.75
C TYR A 70 13.77 1.47 2.27
N GLY A 71 14.89 0.88 2.70
CA GLY A 71 15.17 0.58 4.11
C GLY A 71 14.48 -0.71 4.57
N PHE A 72 13.15 -0.78 4.45
CA PHE A 72 12.37 -2.01 4.59
C PHE A 72 12.24 -2.67 3.20
N PRO A 73 12.16 -4.02 3.12
CA PRO A 73 11.80 -4.67 1.87
C PRO A 73 10.32 -4.40 1.55
N ILE A 74 9.98 -4.33 0.26
CA ILE A 74 8.56 -4.37 -0.13
C ILE A 74 8.02 -5.77 0.19
N GLY A 75 6.75 -5.85 0.59
CA GLY A 75 6.17 -7.07 1.19
C GLY A 75 6.57 -7.28 2.65
N GLY A 76 7.33 -6.35 3.26
CA GLY A 76 7.72 -6.41 4.67
C GLY A 76 6.57 -6.09 5.63
N VAL A 77 6.54 -6.77 6.77
CA VAL A 77 5.63 -6.49 7.90
C VAL A 77 6.45 -6.48 9.19
N ALA A 78 6.32 -5.43 9.99
CA ALA A 78 6.94 -5.37 11.31
C ALA A 78 5.99 -4.68 12.30
N ALA A 79 5.79 -5.33 13.44
CA ALA A 79 5.06 -4.75 14.55
C ALA A 79 6.05 -4.22 15.57
N PHE A 80 5.80 -3.00 16.06
CA PHE A 80 6.60 -2.35 17.08
C PHE A 80 5.74 -2.09 18.31
N SER A 81 6.34 -2.27 19.49
CA SER A 81 5.76 -1.88 20.76
C SER A 81 5.43 -0.39 20.78
N ARG A 82 4.31 -0.03 21.42
CA ARG A 82 3.91 1.36 21.57
C ARG A 82 4.80 2.14 22.55
N ASP A 83 5.37 1.45 23.53
CA ASP A 83 6.05 2.09 24.67
C ASP A 83 7.54 2.37 24.39
N ASP A 84 8.21 1.46 23.69
CA ASP A 84 9.66 1.50 23.42
C ASP A 84 10.02 1.23 21.94
N GLY A 85 9.01 1.18 21.07
CA GLY A 85 9.17 1.01 19.64
C GLY A 85 9.38 2.31 18.87
N ILE A 86 9.41 2.18 17.54
CA ILE A 86 9.64 3.28 16.62
C ILE A 86 8.58 3.30 15.52
N ILE A 87 8.49 4.43 14.83
CA ILE A 87 7.83 4.56 13.53
C ILE A 87 8.88 4.87 12.48
N SER A 88 8.85 4.16 11.35
CA SER A 88 9.76 4.38 10.23
C SER A 88 8.95 4.65 8.96
N PRO A 89 9.04 5.85 8.35
CA PRO A 89 8.38 6.13 7.07
C PRO A 89 8.79 5.13 5.96
N GLY A 90 10.03 4.64 5.97
CA GLY A 90 10.49 3.62 5.02
C GLY A 90 9.80 2.26 5.18
N GLY A 91 9.24 1.97 6.36
CA GLY A 91 8.42 0.77 6.60
C GLY A 91 6.95 0.94 6.21
N VAL A 92 6.50 2.17 5.94
CA VAL A 92 5.16 2.44 5.39
C VAL A 92 5.22 2.56 3.87
N GLY A 93 6.25 3.22 3.35
CA GLY A 93 6.44 3.49 1.92
C GLY A 93 6.16 4.94 1.55
N PHE A 94 6.61 5.33 0.35
CA PHE A 94 6.45 6.70 -0.16
C PHE A 94 5.02 7.00 -0.58
N ASP A 95 4.34 6.02 -1.16
CA ASP A 95 2.94 6.13 -1.58
C ASP A 95 2.02 5.64 -0.45
N ILE A 96 1.84 6.51 0.54
CA ILE A 96 1.07 6.22 1.75
C ILE A 96 -0.36 5.90 1.36
N ASN A 97 -0.85 4.73 1.78
CA ASN A 97 -2.18 4.21 1.46
C ASN A 97 -2.40 3.92 -0.05
N CYS A 98 -1.35 3.63 -0.81
CA CYS A 98 -1.52 2.89 -2.07
C CYS A 98 -2.29 1.60 -1.76
N GLY A 99 -3.41 1.39 -2.45
CA GLY A 99 -4.36 0.36 -2.07
C GLY A 99 -5.28 -0.03 -3.21
N VAL A 100 -6.17 -0.97 -2.91
CA VAL A 100 -7.08 -1.57 -3.89
C VAL A 100 -8.52 -1.37 -3.44
N ARG A 101 -9.39 -0.98 -4.36
CA ARG A 101 -10.84 -1.01 -4.18
C ARG A 101 -11.45 -1.91 -5.26
N LEU A 102 -12.25 -2.88 -4.83
CA LEU A 102 -13.01 -3.74 -5.72
C LEU A 102 -14.48 -3.31 -5.73
N LEU A 103 -15.04 -3.09 -6.92
CA LEU A 103 -16.47 -2.86 -7.11
C LEU A 103 -17.05 -4.06 -7.86
N SER A 104 -18.10 -4.67 -7.30
CA SER A 104 -18.85 -5.74 -7.96
C SER A 104 -20.09 -5.18 -8.64
N THR A 105 -20.46 -5.77 -9.78
CA THR A 105 -21.72 -5.47 -10.47
C THR A 105 -22.51 -6.76 -10.66
N PRO A 106 -23.84 -6.71 -10.86
CA PRO A 106 -24.62 -7.90 -11.23
C PRO A 106 -24.39 -8.33 -12.70
N LEU A 107 -23.56 -7.60 -13.46
CA LEU A 107 -23.27 -7.90 -14.85
C LEU A 107 -22.40 -9.15 -14.96
N THR A 108 -22.65 -9.91 -16.02
CA THR A 108 -21.88 -11.09 -16.39
C THR A 108 -20.96 -10.76 -17.57
N GLU A 109 -20.04 -11.67 -17.92
CA GLU A 109 -19.19 -11.49 -19.10
C GLU A 109 -20.00 -11.29 -20.39
N LYS A 110 -21.20 -11.87 -20.49
CA LYS A 110 -22.09 -11.73 -21.64
C LYS A 110 -22.62 -10.31 -21.82
N ASP A 111 -22.76 -9.56 -20.72
CA ASP A 111 -23.22 -8.18 -20.74
C ASP A 111 -22.12 -7.20 -21.21
N LEU A 112 -20.86 -7.64 -21.17
CA LEU A 112 -19.68 -6.89 -21.61
C LEU A 112 -19.45 -7.03 -23.13
N SER A 113 -20.47 -6.74 -23.94
CA SER A 113 -20.39 -6.88 -25.40
C SER A 113 -19.53 -5.81 -26.10
N ARG A 114 -19.41 -4.61 -25.51
CA ARG A 114 -18.64 -3.46 -26.04
C ARG A 114 -17.45 -3.10 -25.14
N LYS A 115 -16.58 -4.09 -24.87
CA LYS A 115 -15.45 -3.96 -23.92
C LYS A 115 -14.53 -2.77 -24.24
N GLN A 116 -14.15 -2.59 -25.50
CA GLN A 116 -13.23 -1.53 -25.91
C GLN A 116 -13.79 -0.14 -25.61
N GLU A 117 -15.02 0.15 -26.02
CA GLU A 117 -15.65 1.44 -25.77
C GLU A 117 -15.83 1.72 -24.28
N LEU A 118 -16.18 0.69 -23.49
CA LEU A 118 -16.26 0.85 -22.04
C LEU A 118 -14.91 1.27 -21.45
N ILE A 119 -13.81 0.64 -21.89
CA ILE A 119 -12.45 1.00 -21.47
C ILE A 119 -12.11 2.43 -21.92
N GLU A 120 -12.42 2.83 -23.15
CA GLU A 120 -12.18 4.19 -23.65
C GLU A 120 -12.96 5.25 -22.86
N ARG A 121 -14.20 4.93 -22.48
CA ARG A 121 -15.03 5.81 -21.62
C ARG A 121 -14.47 5.91 -20.21
N LEU A 122 -14.00 4.81 -19.63
CA LEU A 122 -13.36 4.81 -18.31
C LEU A 122 -12.05 5.60 -18.32
N PHE A 123 -11.21 5.41 -19.33
CA PHE A 123 -9.98 6.17 -19.52
C PHE A 123 -10.23 7.68 -19.65
N THR A 124 -11.33 8.05 -20.32
CA THR A 124 -11.75 9.46 -20.42
C THR A 124 -12.28 9.99 -19.08
N ALA A 125 -13.04 9.17 -18.34
CA ALA A 125 -13.70 9.58 -17.10
C ALA A 125 -12.75 9.64 -15.90
N VAL A 126 -11.68 8.83 -15.89
CA VAL A 126 -10.70 8.74 -14.81
C VAL A 126 -9.34 9.17 -15.33
N PRO A 127 -8.89 10.41 -15.09
CA PRO A 127 -7.62 10.89 -15.60
C PRO A 127 -6.44 10.03 -15.10
N THR A 128 -5.59 9.60 -16.03
CA THR A 128 -4.43 8.75 -15.74
C THR A 128 -3.14 9.37 -16.27
N GLY A 129 -2.00 9.05 -15.66
CA GLY A 129 -0.67 9.43 -16.13
C GLY A 129 0.07 10.44 -15.24
N VAL A 130 1.38 10.55 -15.45
CA VAL A 130 2.25 11.44 -14.67
C VAL A 130 1.84 12.89 -14.91
N GLY A 131 1.45 13.58 -13.83
CA GLY A 131 1.04 14.99 -13.90
C GLY A 131 -0.36 15.21 -14.49
N ALA A 132 -1.13 14.15 -14.70
CA ALA A 132 -2.56 14.28 -15.00
C ALA A 132 -3.23 15.13 -13.92
N LYS A 133 -4.12 16.02 -14.36
CA LYS A 133 -4.86 16.92 -13.47
C LYS A 133 -6.30 16.48 -13.39
N SER A 134 -6.83 16.55 -12.18
CA SER A 134 -8.23 16.28 -11.94
C SER A 134 -9.13 17.33 -12.60
N THR A 135 -10.33 16.90 -12.98
CA THR A 135 -11.44 17.79 -13.30
C THR A 135 -12.03 18.41 -12.03
N LEU A 136 -11.81 17.80 -10.85
CA LEU A 136 -12.15 18.34 -9.54
C LEU A 136 -11.23 19.53 -9.20
N ARG A 137 -11.83 20.63 -8.77
CA ARG A 137 -11.12 21.82 -8.31
C ARG A 137 -11.29 21.97 -6.81
N LEU A 138 -10.26 21.60 -6.06
CA LEU A 138 -10.23 21.77 -4.62
C LEU A 138 -9.58 23.10 -4.23
N SER A 139 -10.20 23.80 -3.30
CA SER A 139 -9.56 24.86 -2.52
C SER A 139 -8.66 24.24 -1.43
N GLN A 140 -7.74 25.04 -0.89
CA GLN A 140 -6.93 24.64 0.26
C GLN A 140 -7.80 24.23 1.46
N LYS A 141 -8.91 24.94 1.70
CA LYS A 141 -9.83 24.63 2.80
C LYS A 141 -10.48 23.26 2.62
N GLU A 142 -10.97 22.95 1.42
CA GLU A 142 -11.58 21.65 1.12
C GLU A 142 -10.57 20.52 1.22
N LEU A 143 -9.34 20.73 0.73
CA LEU A 143 -8.26 19.76 0.90
C LEU A 143 -8.01 19.43 2.37
N LEU A 144 -7.97 20.43 3.25
CA LEU A 144 -7.76 20.19 4.69
C LEU A 144 -8.91 19.38 5.31
N VAL A 145 -10.15 19.64 4.91
CA VAL A 145 -11.31 18.84 5.35
C VAL A 145 -11.21 17.41 4.81
N MET A 146 -10.88 17.24 3.53
CA MET A 146 -10.68 15.93 2.91
C MET A 146 -9.57 15.13 3.60
N LEU A 147 -8.45 15.76 3.96
CA LEU A 147 -7.36 15.10 4.70
C LEU A 147 -7.79 14.61 6.10
N SER A 148 -8.77 15.27 6.73
CA SER A 148 -9.32 14.83 8.03
C SER A 148 -10.44 13.81 7.91
N GLN A 149 -11.30 13.93 6.89
CA GLN A 149 -12.53 13.13 6.77
C GLN A 149 -12.40 11.97 5.77
N GLY A 150 -11.33 11.92 4.97
CA GLY A 150 -11.10 10.87 4.00
C GLY A 150 -12.28 10.66 3.03
N ALA A 151 -12.70 9.41 2.86
CA ALA A 151 -13.80 9.04 1.97
C ALA A 151 -15.15 9.64 2.38
N ARG A 152 -15.36 9.98 3.66
CA ARG A 152 -16.59 10.63 4.11
C ARG A 152 -16.79 11.99 3.44
N TRP A 153 -15.71 12.77 3.30
CA TRP A 153 -15.76 14.02 2.55
C TRP A 153 -16.23 13.78 1.11
N ALA A 154 -15.72 12.74 0.44
CA ALA A 154 -16.11 12.43 -0.93
C ALA A 154 -17.60 12.12 -1.04
N VAL A 155 -18.14 11.29 -0.14
CA VAL A 155 -19.58 10.97 -0.09
C VAL A 155 -20.41 12.22 0.20
N ASP A 156 -19.98 13.09 1.12
CA ASP A 156 -20.67 14.35 1.44
C ASP A 156 -20.66 15.34 0.26
N GLN A 157 -19.69 15.24 -0.63
CA GLN A 157 -19.65 15.99 -1.91
C GLN A 157 -20.43 15.29 -3.04
N GLY A 158 -21.08 14.15 -2.78
CA GLY A 158 -21.88 13.41 -3.76
C GLY A 158 -21.10 12.37 -4.58
N PHE A 159 -19.85 12.06 -4.21
CA PHE A 159 -19.07 10.99 -4.82
C PHE A 159 -19.31 9.66 -4.08
N GLY A 160 -20.26 8.88 -4.58
CA GLY A 160 -20.64 7.58 -4.01
C GLY A 160 -21.85 7.68 -3.07
N HIS A 161 -22.00 6.69 -2.20
CA HIS A 161 -23.13 6.55 -1.29
C HIS A 161 -22.66 6.23 0.14
N GLN A 162 -23.52 6.47 1.13
CA GLN A 162 -23.19 6.21 2.55
C GLN A 162 -22.78 4.75 2.82
N GLY A 163 -23.35 3.79 2.08
CA GLY A 163 -22.98 2.38 2.18
C GLY A 163 -21.52 2.10 1.82
N ASP A 164 -20.91 2.90 0.92
CA ASP A 164 -19.53 2.70 0.46
C ASP A 164 -18.54 2.82 1.61
N LEU A 165 -18.81 3.69 2.60
CA LEU A 165 -17.93 3.91 3.75
C LEU A 165 -17.77 2.63 4.58
N THR A 166 -18.84 1.86 4.75
CA THR A 166 -18.81 0.60 5.54
C THR A 166 -18.01 -0.51 4.87
N HIS A 167 -17.73 -0.38 3.57
CA HIS A 167 -16.92 -1.32 2.79
C HIS A 167 -15.47 -0.83 2.59
N CYS A 168 -15.04 0.18 3.33
CA CYS A 168 -13.67 0.66 3.37
C CYS A 168 -13.00 0.23 4.67
N GLU A 169 -11.74 -0.17 4.62
CA GLU A 169 -10.87 -0.21 5.80
C GLU A 169 -10.88 1.16 6.50
N GLU A 170 -10.94 1.16 7.83
CA GLU A 170 -11.10 2.38 8.66
C GLU A 170 -12.30 3.25 8.26
N GLN A 171 -13.32 2.65 7.63
CA GLN A 171 -14.45 3.38 7.03
C GLN A 171 -14.02 4.51 6.07
N GLY A 172 -12.81 4.39 5.51
CA GLY A 172 -12.18 5.35 4.63
C GLY A 172 -11.66 6.62 5.31
N ALA A 173 -11.56 6.65 6.64
CA ALA A 173 -11.02 7.79 7.39
C ALA A 173 -10.36 7.34 8.71
N MET A 174 -9.03 7.49 8.80
CA MET A 174 -8.31 7.23 10.03
C MET A 174 -8.48 8.37 11.04
N ASP A 175 -8.82 8.03 12.28
CA ASP A 175 -8.91 8.99 13.37
C ASP A 175 -7.55 9.63 13.70
N GLY A 176 -7.59 10.88 14.18
CA GLY A 176 -6.39 11.58 14.63
C GLY A 176 -5.53 12.18 13.51
N ALA A 177 -6.00 12.20 12.26
CA ALA A 177 -5.34 12.91 11.18
C ALA A 177 -5.18 14.40 11.51
N VAL A 178 -3.96 14.93 11.38
CA VAL A 178 -3.62 16.34 11.63
C VAL A 178 -3.19 17.00 10.31
N PRO A 179 -4.10 17.61 9.53
CA PRO A 179 -3.76 18.22 8.23
C PRO A 179 -2.67 19.28 8.29
N ALA A 180 -2.51 19.95 9.43
CA ALA A 180 -1.47 20.94 9.66
C ALA A 180 -0.05 20.35 9.66
N ALA A 181 0.10 19.05 9.96
CA ALA A 181 1.38 18.35 9.91
C ALA A 181 1.85 18.03 8.47
N VAL A 182 0.94 18.09 7.49
CA VAL A 182 1.28 17.94 6.08
C VAL A 182 1.98 19.21 5.61
N SER A 183 3.09 19.11 4.87
CA SER A 183 3.79 20.30 4.37
C SER A 183 3.00 21.02 3.26
N ASP A 184 3.22 22.32 3.10
CA ASP A 184 2.66 23.08 1.97
C ASP A 184 3.03 22.47 0.62
N LYS A 185 4.27 22.00 0.48
CA LYS A 185 4.75 21.35 -0.74
C LYS A 185 3.95 20.08 -1.06
N ALA A 186 3.66 19.25 -0.05
CA ALA A 186 2.85 18.05 -0.24
C ALA A 186 1.40 18.40 -0.60
N ARG A 187 0.79 19.38 0.08
CA ARG A 187 -0.56 19.87 -0.25
C ARG A 187 -0.65 20.40 -1.67
N GLN A 188 0.28 21.27 -2.07
CA GLN A 188 0.33 21.86 -3.41
C GLN A 188 0.53 20.80 -4.51
N ARG A 189 1.30 19.74 -4.21
CA ARG A 189 1.47 18.60 -5.12
C ARG A 189 0.20 17.78 -5.26
N GLY A 190 -0.46 17.41 -4.16
CA GLY A 190 -1.61 16.51 -4.16
C GLY A 190 -2.92 17.15 -4.62
N MET A 191 -3.15 18.42 -4.30
CA MET A 191 -4.40 19.14 -4.60
C MET A 191 -4.85 19.06 -6.08
N PRO A 192 -3.98 19.30 -7.10
CA PRO A 192 -4.39 19.17 -8.50
C PRO A 192 -4.57 17.71 -8.97
N GLN A 193 -4.14 16.72 -8.17
CA GLN A 193 -4.14 15.30 -8.51
C GLN A 193 -5.30 14.52 -7.86
N SER A 194 -6.09 15.14 -6.98
CA SER A 194 -7.21 14.48 -6.29
C SER A 194 -8.29 14.01 -7.27
N GLY A 195 -8.56 12.71 -7.34
CA GLY A 195 -9.48 12.12 -8.33
C GLY A 195 -8.79 11.72 -9.64
N THR A 196 -7.49 11.45 -9.61
CA THR A 196 -6.73 10.86 -10.74
C THR A 196 -6.12 9.53 -10.31
N LEU A 197 -5.83 8.66 -11.26
CA LEU A 197 -5.25 7.34 -10.98
C LEU A 197 -3.74 7.41 -10.68
N GLY A 198 -3.04 8.37 -11.27
CA GLY A 198 -1.58 8.42 -11.22
C GLY A 198 -0.92 7.56 -12.30
N ALA A 199 0.25 7.02 -11.99
CA ALA A 199 1.10 6.24 -12.90
C ALA A 199 1.77 5.09 -12.13
N GLY A 200 2.73 4.39 -12.74
CA GLY A 200 3.39 3.25 -12.11
C GLY A 200 2.52 2.00 -12.17
N ASN A 201 2.30 1.36 -11.03
CA ASN A 201 1.45 0.17 -10.89
C ASN A 201 -0.02 0.50 -10.59
N HIS A 202 -0.45 1.77 -10.78
CA HIS A 202 -1.84 2.16 -10.57
C HIS A 202 -2.65 1.94 -11.85
N PHE A 203 -3.74 1.19 -11.75
CA PHE A 203 -4.62 0.86 -12.87
C PHE A 203 -6.09 0.76 -12.42
N LEU A 204 -6.98 0.85 -13.40
CA LEU A 204 -8.39 0.54 -13.29
C LEU A 204 -8.65 -0.55 -14.31
N GLU A 205 -9.17 -1.69 -13.85
CA GLU A 205 -9.42 -2.84 -14.70
C GLU A 205 -10.83 -3.39 -14.51
N ILE A 206 -11.30 -4.09 -15.54
CA ILE A 206 -12.56 -4.84 -15.51
C ILE A 206 -12.18 -6.31 -15.49
N GLN A 207 -12.55 -6.98 -14.41
CA GLN A 207 -12.27 -8.39 -14.19
C GLN A 207 -13.54 -9.23 -14.32
N VAL A 208 -13.36 -10.52 -14.65
CA VAL A 208 -14.42 -11.52 -14.66
C VAL A 208 -14.03 -12.61 -13.66
N VAL A 209 -14.88 -12.87 -12.68
CA VAL A 209 -14.73 -14.02 -11.77
C VAL A 209 -15.03 -15.28 -12.56
N ARG A 210 -14.09 -16.23 -12.57
CA ARG A 210 -14.18 -17.51 -13.29
C ARG A 210 -14.23 -18.68 -12.33
#